data_AF-A0A0E3Y8T8-F1
#
_entry.id   AF-A0A0E3Y8T8-F1
#
_cell.length_a   1.000
_cell.length_b   1.000
_cell.length_c   1.000
_cell.angle_alpha   90.00
_cell.angle_beta   90.00
_cell.angle_gamma   90.00
#
_symmetry.space_group_name_H-M   'P 1'
#
loop_
_entity.id
_entity.type
_entity.pdbx_description
1 polymer ?
#
loop_
_entity_poly.entity_id
_entity_poly.type
_entity_poly.pdbx_seq_one_letter_code
_entity_poly.pdbx_strand_id
1 'polypeptide(L)'
;MILNSMSEWLTSAASAAKALPAMHVHAHTLRVATDLTRAASAPISSTMIAPVVRDWPTVQNAASSNWSHPPVTRAHVFAQRLADVRPVCVVGARDDAQNCLLDLPPDAHIDIDASRLLLAGCEASLGPEMRKALSRERRNSATLEREFANARAAESRGQYSVRSIEQRLTKRLNQLLPGMGRLLKNTGAYIEIPQLSVTRLVTSVPEARRHGIDIPFQQADLRLPLGAPEIQRATLGAYIRIPARDRQLLLFVSLATPDTVEWVDKDIKTHAARHQQQLFGDIPENFDATPLPLHAELRRPNLIRTLAKHLHDGHRRYHDFAYGATRESLAPISHADIRQPLCSPEPALATSLTPTEAAETTEAIEPPPQQLRRRTSRSNSVSLDEMAKAVAELERLDRKYRQLGRPRFGK
;
A
#
# COMPACT_ATOMS: atom_id res chain seq x y z
N MET A 1 47.60 8.37 -27.07
CA MET A 1 47.30 6.94 -26.84
C MET A 1 47.01 6.62 -25.36
N ILE A 2 46.41 7.55 -24.60
CA ILE A 2 46.15 7.40 -23.14
C ILE A 2 44.63 7.35 -22.82
N LEU A 3 43.78 7.81 -23.74
CA LEU A 3 42.33 7.90 -23.53
C LEU A 3 41.58 6.56 -23.67
N ASN A 4 42.11 5.58 -24.43
CA ASN A 4 41.44 4.28 -24.61
C ASN A 4 41.62 3.33 -23.41
N SER A 5 42.65 3.57 -22.57
CA SER A 5 42.93 2.73 -21.40
C SER A 5 41.99 3.03 -20.22
N MET A 6 41.56 4.30 -20.08
CA MET A 6 40.61 4.70 -19.04
C MET A 6 39.18 4.22 -19.32
N SER A 7 38.76 4.18 -20.58
CA SER A 7 37.43 3.66 -20.94
C SER A 7 37.30 2.18 -20.62
N GLU A 8 38.33 1.37 -20.92
CA GLU A 8 38.34 -0.06 -20.61
C GLU A 8 38.30 -0.33 -19.10
N TRP A 9 39.05 0.44 -18.32
CA TRP A 9 39.02 0.37 -16.86
C TRP A 9 37.66 0.73 -16.26
N LEU A 10 36.99 1.77 -16.79
CA LEU A 10 35.66 2.17 -16.32
C LEU A 10 34.58 1.14 -16.68
N THR A 11 34.64 0.53 -17.87
CA THR A 11 33.73 -0.58 -18.23
C THR A 11 33.99 -1.85 -17.43
N SER A 12 35.25 -2.13 -17.11
CA SER A 12 35.65 -3.30 -16.31
C SER A 12 35.27 -3.10 -14.83
N ALA A 13 35.46 -1.88 -14.30
CA ALA A 13 35.01 -1.51 -12.95
C ALA A 13 33.48 -1.48 -12.84
N ALA A 14 32.75 -1.01 -13.86
CA ALA A 14 31.29 -1.05 -13.89
C ALA A 14 30.75 -2.49 -14.02
N SER A 15 31.42 -3.36 -14.77
CA SER A 15 31.09 -4.79 -14.86
C SER A 15 31.41 -5.53 -13.55
N ALA A 16 32.54 -5.22 -12.92
CA ALA A 16 32.90 -5.74 -11.59
C ALA A 16 31.94 -5.23 -10.51
N ALA A 17 31.52 -3.96 -10.54
CA ALA A 17 30.52 -3.39 -9.64
C ALA A 17 29.14 -4.02 -9.81
N LYS A 18 28.75 -4.40 -11.04
CA LYS A 18 27.53 -5.18 -11.29
C LYS A 18 27.67 -6.65 -10.86
N ALA A 19 28.85 -7.23 -10.94
CA ALA A 19 29.12 -8.61 -10.56
C ALA A 19 29.37 -8.79 -9.05
N LEU A 20 29.75 -7.74 -8.32
CA LEU A 20 30.03 -7.76 -6.88
C LEU A 20 28.82 -8.21 -6.02
N PRO A 21 27.60 -7.71 -6.25
CA PRO A 21 26.40 -8.23 -5.58
C PRO A 21 26.19 -9.72 -5.88
N ALA A 22 26.37 -10.14 -7.14
CA ALA A 22 26.19 -11.52 -7.56
C ALA A 22 27.25 -12.46 -6.94
N MET A 23 28.51 -12.03 -6.85
CA MET A 23 29.60 -12.80 -6.22
C MET A 23 29.45 -12.88 -4.70
N HIS A 24 29.00 -11.82 -4.04
CA HIS A 24 28.68 -11.86 -2.60
C HIS A 24 27.49 -12.80 -2.33
N VAL A 25 26.45 -12.75 -3.16
CA VAL A 25 25.33 -13.70 -3.08
C VAL A 25 25.81 -15.13 -3.31
N HIS A 26 26.70 -15.39 -4.27
CA HIS A 26 27.25 -16.73 -4.55
C HIS A 26 28.16 -17.26 -3.44
N ALA A 27 29.06 -16.44 -2.91
CA ALA A 27 29.95 -16.83 -1.81
C ALA A 27 29.14 -17.06 -0.52
N HIS A 28 28.12 -16.22 -0.29
CA HIS A 28 27.20 -16.38 0.83
C HIS A 28 26.38 -17.67 0.69
N THR A 29 25.79 -17.95 -0.48
CA THR A 29 25.02 -19.19 -0.70
C THR A 29 25.88 -20.44 -0.55
N LEU A 30 27.14 -20.43 -0.98
CA LEU A 30 28.05 -21.57 -0.82
C LEU A 30 28.41 -21.83 0.66
N ARG A 31 28.67 -20.76 1.42
CA ARG A 31 28.93 -20.83 2.88
C ARG A 31 27.69 -21.27 3.66
N VAL A 32 26.52 -20.79 3.25
CA VAL A 32 25.24 -21.17 3.85
C VAL A 32 24.88 -22.61 3.51
N ALA A 33 25.14 -23.06 2.29
CA ALA A 33 24.96 -24.45 1.89
C ALA A 33 25.81 -25.39 2.77
N THR A 34 27.08 -25.07 2.98
CA THR A 34 27.97 -25.86 3.85
C THR A 34 27.48 -25.90 5.29
N ASP A 35 27.01 -24.77 5.84
CA ASP A 35 26.48 -24.74 7.20
C ASP A 35 25.15 -25.47 7.34
N LEU A 36 24.28 -25.42 6.32
CA LEU A 36 23.04 -26.18 6.27
C LEU A 36 23.30 -27.69 6.18
N THR A 37 24.24 -28.13 5.33
CA THR A 37 24.63 -29.53 5.25
C THR A 37 25.22 -29.99 6.58
N ARG A 38 26.06 -29.17 7.23
CA ARG A 38 26.62 -29.48 8.55
C ARG A 38 25.55 -29.55 9.64
N ALA A 39 24.57 -28.65 9.62
CA ALA A 39 23.42 -28.66 10.53
C ALA A 39 22.53 -29.89 10.33
N ALA A 40 22.28 -30.30 9.08
CA ALA A 40 21.54 -31.50 8.74
C ALA A 40 22.30 -32.82 9.03
N SER A 41 23.63 -32.76 9.15
CA SER A 41 24.51 -33.92 9.38
C SER A 41 24.86 -34.14 10.87
N ALA A 42 24.33 -33.33 11.79
CA ALA A 42 24.47 -33.58 13.22
C ALA A 42 23.68 -34.87 13.58
N PRO A 43 24.18 -35.73 14.48
CA PRO A 43 23.56 -37.02 14.75
C PRO A 43 22.14 -36.82 15.29
N ILE A 44 21.16 -37.18 14.47
CA ILE A 44 19.76 -37.29 14.84
C ILE A 44 19.58 -38.72 15.34
N SER A 45 19.13 -38.91 16.59
CA SER A 45 18.62 -40.20 17.04
C SER A 45 17.47 -40.64 16.14
N SER A 46 17.68 -41.75 15.44
CA SER A 46 16.80 -42.38 14.47
C SER A 46 15.38 -42.66 14.98
N THR A 47 14.40 -42.52 14.08
CA THR A 47 13.47 -43.63 13.74
C THR A 47 12.70 -43.36 12.43
N MET A 48 13.05 -44.16 11.42
CA MET A 48 12.20 -44.94 10.50
C MET A 48 11.31 -44.32 9.38
N ILE A 49 11.59 -44.90 8.19
CA ILE A 49 10.76 -45.29 7.02
C ILE A 49 10.63 -44.31 5.83
N ALA A 50 10.92 -44.91 4.65
CA ALA A 50 11.08 -44.35 3.32
C ALA A 50 9.80 -44.58 2.44
N PRO A 51 9.85 -44.60 1.08
CA PRO A 51 9.23 -43.57 0.23
C PRO A 51 8.11 -44.09 -0.70
N VAL A 52 7.17 -43.22 -1.13
CA VAL A 52 6.48 -43.34 -2.43
C VAL A 52 6.04 -41.95 -2.88
N VAL A 53 6.56 -41.47 -4.02
CA VAL A 53 5.97 -40.37 -4.79
C VAL A 53 5.55 -40.96 -6.13
N ARG A 54 4.24 -40.99 -6.39
CA ARG A 54 3.68 -41.25 -7.72
C ARG A 54 3.39 -39.91 -8.40
N ASP A 55 3.77 -39.82 -9.67
CA ASP A 55 3.47 -38.73 -10.58
C ASP A 55 1.95 -38.55 -10.78
N TRP A 56 1.49 -37.29 -10.80
CA TRP A 56 0.29 -36.86 -11.53
C TRP A 56 0.52 -35.45 -12.13
N PRO A 57 -0.05 -35.17 -13.32
CA PRO A 57 0.41 -34.21 -14.28
C PRO A 57 -0.07 -32.79 -14.00
N THR A 58 0.72 -31.89 -14.58
CA THR A 58 0.58 -30.44 -14.58
C THR A 58 -0.55 -30.03 -15.52
N VAL A 59 -1.68 -29.57 -14.97
CA VAL A 59 -2.62 -28.76 -15.76
C VAL A 59 -2.07 -27.34 -15.78
N GLN A 60 -1.45 -26.99 -16.90
CA GLN A 60 -1.05 -25.65 -17.26
C GLN A 60 -2.30 -24.80 -17.51
N ASN A 61 -2.55 -23.84 -16.63
CA ASN A 61 -3.27 -22.61 -16.92
C ASN A 61 -2.77 -21.56 -15.94
N ALA A 62 -1.51 -21.16 -16.11
CA ALA A 62 -0.94 -20.01 -15.43
C ALA A 62 -0.80 -18.90 -16.47
N ALA A 63 -1.86 -18.11 -16.63
CA ALA A 63 -1.67 -16.71 -16.98
C ALA A 63 -0.60 -16.19 -16.01
N SER A 64 0.50 -15.65 -16.54
CA SER A 64 1.66 -15.23 -15.76
C SER A 64 1.21 -14.31 -14.62
N SER A 65 1.05 -14.86 -13.42
CA SER A 65 0.51 -14.11 -12.29
C SER A 65 1.58 -13.11 -11.90
N ASN A 66 1.29 -11.82 -12.05
CA ASN A 66 2.27 -10.78 -11.82
C ASN A 66 2.34 -10.45 -10.32
N TRP A 67 3.11 -11.27 -9.60
CA TRP A 67 3.31 -11.18 -8.15
C TRP A 67 4.07 -9.93 -7.67
N SER A 68 4.45 -9.02 -8.57
CA SER A 68 5.11 -7.76 -8.21
C SER A 68 4.15 -6.72 -7.62
N HIS A 69 2.84 -6.98 -7.67
CA HIS A 69 1.83 -6.07 -7.13
C HIS A 69 1.38 -6.54 -5.74
N PRO A 70 1.22 -5.62 -4.78
CA PRO A 70 0.64 -5.95 -3.49
C PRO A 70 -0.82 -6.43 -3.69
N PRO A 71 -1.38 -7.12 -2.68
CA PRO A 71 -2.78 -7.54 -2.75
C PRO A 71 -3.72 -6.40 -3.07
N VAL A 72 -4.77 -6.67 -3.86
CA VAL A 72 -5.77 -5.66 -4.22
C VAL A 72 -6.40 -5.04 -2.98
N THR A 73 -6.55 -3.72 -3.01
CA THR A 73 -7.06 -2.94 -1.89
C THR A 73 -8.38 -2.27 -2.23
N ARG A 74 -9.18 -1.99 -1.21
CA ARG A 74 -10.46 -1.32 -1.38
C ARG A 74 -10.28 0.05 -2.03
N ALA A 75 -9.33 0.84 -1.53
CA ALA A 75 -9.01 2.15 -2.09
C ALA A 75 -8.55 2.06 -3.55
N HIS A 76 -7.73 1.05 -3.88
CA HIS A 76 -7.29 0.83 -5.25
C HIS A 76 -8.45 0.49 -6.19
N VAL A 77 -9.38 -0.38 -5.79
CA VAL A 77 -10.56 -0.70 -6.60
C VAL A 77 -11.42 0.55 -6.83
N PHE A 78 -11.68 1.33 -5.78
CA PHE A 78 -12.49 2.54 -5.89
C PHE A 78 -11.79 3.59 -6.78
N ALA A 79 -10.50 3.84 -6.56
CA ALA A 79 -9.73 4.78 -7.37
C ALA A 79 -9.68 4.36 -8.85
N GLN A 80 -9.42 3.07 -9.14
CA GLN A 80 -9.34 2.57 -10.51
C GLN A 80 -10.68 2.65 -11.24
N ARG A 81 -11.78 2.31 -10.57
CA ARG A 81 -13.14 2.28 -11.18
C ARG A 81 -13.76 3.66 -11.36
N LEU A 82 -13.24 4.67 -10.65
CA LEU A 82 -13.74 6.04 -10.66
C LEU A 82 -12.71 7.04 -11.22
N ALA A 83 -11.63 6.56 -11.85
CA ALA A 83 -10.54 7.40 -12.33
C ALA A 83 -10.98 8.43 -13.39
N ASP A 84 -12.05 8.15 -14.13
CA ASP A 84 -12.67 9.02 -15.13
C ASP A 84 -13.75 9.94 -14.56
N VAL A 85 -14.15 9.73 -13.30
CA VAL A 85 -15.17 10.54 -12.64
C VAL A 85 -14.52 11.83 -12.16
N ARG A 86 -15.07 12.97 -12.60
CA ARG A 86 -14.54 14.27 -12.20
C ARG A 86 -14.62 14.46 -10.68
N PRO A 87 -13.60 15.09 -10.07
CA PRO A 87 -13.67 15.51 -8.67
C PRO A 87 -14.90 16.38 -8.41
N VAL A 88 -15.36 16.35 -7.16
CA VAL A 88 -16.50 17.12 -6.68
C VAL A 88 -16.00 18.17 -5.70
N CYS A 89 -16.31 19.43 -5.97
CA CYS A 89 -16.03 20.52 -5.04
C CYS A 89 -16.94 20.41 -3.82
N VAL A 90 -16.33 20.27 -2.65
CA VAL A 90 -17.02 20.26 -1.37
C VAL A 90 -16.47 21.34 -0.45
N VAL A 91 -17.27 21.74 0.53
CA VAL A 91 -16.90 22.72 1.55
C VAL A 91 -16.68 22.01 2.87
N GLY A 92 -15.54 22.24 3.51
CA GLY A 92 -15.28 21.72 4.87
C GLY A 92 -16.31 22.25 5.86
N ALA A 93 -16.93 21.35 6.62
CA ALA A 93 -18.02 21.68 7.53
C ALA A 93 -17.54 21.70 8.99
N ARG A 94 -17.96 22.73 9.74
CA ARG A 94 -17.82 22.77 11.21
C ARG A 94 -18.84 21.89 11.92
N ASP A 95 -19.97 21.65 11.26
CA ASP A 95 -21.06 20.84 11.79
C ASP A 95 -20.73 19.35 11.65
N ASP A 96 -20.75 18.65 12.78
CA ASP A 96 -20.55 17.22 12.87
C ASP A 96 -21.71 16.45 12.22
N ALA A 97 -22.84 17.06 11.86
CA ALA A 97 -23.88 16.43 11.03
C ALA A 97 -23.60 16.52 9.52
N GLN A 98 -22.62 17.35 9.12
CA GLN A 98 -22.29 17.64 7.72
C GLN A 98 -20.84 17.31 7.34
N ASN A 99 -20.06 16.69 8.24
CA ASN A 99 -18.65 16.39 8.02
C ASN A 99 -18.42 14.93 7.60
N CYS A 100 -17.99 14.66 6.38
CA CYS A 100 -17.73 13.30 5.92
C CYS A 100 -16.43 12.66 6.41
N LEU A 101 -15.86 13.16 7.52
CA LEU A 101 -14.56 12.75 8.06
C LEU A 101 -13.46 12.75 6.99
N LEU A 102 -13.52 13.77 6.12
CA LEU A 102 -12.54 13.99 5.05
C LEU A 102 -11.37 14.86 5.51
N ASP A 103 -11.31 15.21 6.81
CA ASP A 103 -10.29 16.06 7.43
C ASP A 103 -10.07 17.39 6.66
N LEU A 104 -11.17 17.97 6.19
CA LEU A 104 -11.14 19.24 5.47
C LEU A 104 -11.13 20.40 6.47
N PRO A 105 -10.31 21.43 6.24
CA PRO A 105 -10.40 22.66 7.02
C PRO A 105 -11.81 23.26 6.90
N PRO A 106 -12.39 23.77 7.99
CA PRO A 106 -13.67 24.47 7.94
C PRO A 106 -13.71 25.57 6.89
N ASP A 107 -14.83 25.68 6.18
CA ASP A 107 -15.12 26.70 5.18
C ASP A 107 -14.18 26.66 3.94
N ALA A 108 -13.28 25.68 3.86
CA ALA A 108 -12.40 25.50 2.70
C ALA A 108 -13.13 24.78 1.56
N HIS A 109 -13.02 25.34 0.36
CA HIS A 109 -13.53 24.77 -0.89
C HIS A 109 -12.45 23.89 -1.51
N ILE A 110 -12.69 22.58 -1.58
CA ILE A 110 -11.70 21.60 -2.01
C ILE A 110 -12.36 20.63 -2.99
N ASP A 111 -11.71 20.42 -4.13
CA ASP A 111 -12.08 19.36 -5.06
C ASP A 111 -11.63 18.01 -4.52
N ILE A 112 -12.57 17.09 -4.38
CA ILE A 112 -12.32 15.75 -3.84
C ILE A 112 -12.74 14.70 -4.84
N ASP A 113 -11.86 13.71 -5.04
CA ASP A 113 -12.15 12.55 -5.88
C ASP A 113 -13.39 11.80 -5.38
N ALA A 114 -14.25 11.39 -6.31
CA ALA A 114 -15.43 10.58 -6.00
C ALA A 114 -15.04 9.31 -5.22
N SER A 115 -13.87 8.72 -5.52
CA SER A 115 -13.34 7.57 -4.79
C SER A 115 -13.18 7.87 -3.30
N ARG A 116 -12.64 9.02 -2.92
CA ARG A 116 -12.45 9.41 -1.51
C ARG A 116 -13.79 9.64 -0.80
N LEU A 117 -14.77 10.25 -1.48
CA LEU A 117 -16.14 10.43 -0.95
C LEU A 117 -16.85 9.09 -0.72
N LEU A 118 -16.80 8.18 -1.69
CA LEU A 118 -17.42 6.86 -1.57
C LEU A 118 -16.68 5.97 -0.55
N LEU A 119 -15.35 6.07 -0.49
CA LEU A 119 -14.55 5.41 0.54
C LEU A 119 -14.86 5.95 1.93
N ALA A 120 -15.32 7.19 2.07
CA ALA A 120 -15.80 7.76 3.33
C ALA A 120 -17.30 7.50 3.57
N GLY A 121 -17.95 6.59 2.81
CA GLY A 121 -19.38 6.30 2.95
C GLY A 121 -20.29 7.50 2.61
N CYS A 122 -19.75 8.58 2.07
CA CYS A 122 -20.43 9.86 1.88
C CYS A 122 -20.99 10.04 0.47
N GLU A 123 -21.46 8.94 -0.12
CA GLU A 123 -22.06 8.93 -1.45
C GLU A 123 -23.25 9.89 -1.55
N ALA A 124 -24.01 10.09 -0.47
CA ALA A 124 -25.15 11.01 -0.41
C ALA A 124 -24.79 12.48 -0.65
N SER A 125 -23.51 12.86 -0.47
CA SER A 125 -22.98 14.19 -0.77
C SER A 125 -22.93 14.47 -2.27
N LEU A 126 -22.88 13.42 -3.10
CA LEU A 126 -22.87 13.58 -4.56
C LEU A 126 -24.22 14.11 -5.06
N GLY A 127 -24.16 15.01 -6.05
CA GLY A 127 -25.35 15.52 -6.73
C GLY A 127 -26.23 14.40 -7.28
N PRO A 128 -27.57 14.58 -7.32
CA PRO A 128 -28.51 13.51 -7.68
C PRO A 128 -28.25 12.91 -9.07
N GLU A 129 -27.88 13.73 -10.05
CA GLU A 129 -27.54 13.27 -11.40
C GLU A 129 -26.27 12.40 -11.41
N MET A 130 -25.24 12.80 -10.67
CA MET A 130 -24.01 12.00 -10.54
C MET A 130 -24.30 10.65 -9.86
N ARG A 131 -25.05 10.65 -8.75
CA ARG A 131 -25.44 9.39 -8.08
C ARG A 131 -26.22 8.47 -9.00
N LYS A 132 -27.16 9.03 -9.77
CA LYS A 132 -27.96 8.28 -10.73
C LYS A 132 -27.08 7.71 -11.85
N ALA A 133 -26.11 8.48 -12.36
CA ALA A 133 -25.16 8.03 -13.37
C ALA A 133 -24.28 6.88 -12.84
N LEU A 134 -23.62 7.08 -11.68
CA LEU A 134 -22.80 6.05 -11.05
C LEU A 134 -23.61 4.78 -10.74
N SER A 135 -24.85 4.92 -10.27
CA SER A 135 -25.71 3.77 -10.01
C SER A 135 -26.08 3.02 -11.29
N ARG A 136 -26.39 3.72 -12.40
CA ARG A 136 -26.69 3.08 -13.70
C ARG A 136 -25.48 2.32 -14.24
N GLU A 137 -24.30 2.88 -14.05
CA GLU A 137 -23.03 2.31 -14.50
C GLU A 137 -22.45 1.29 -13.53
N ARG A 138 -23.17 0.97 -12.43
CA ARG A 138 -22.72 0.02 -11.40
C ARG A 138 -21.42 0.45 -10.69
N ARG A 139 -21.25 1.75 -10.50
CA ARG A 139 -20.10 2.42 -9.85
C ARG A 139 -20.47 3.10 -8.52
N ASN A 140 -21.66 2.81 -7.98
CA ASN A 140 -22.05 3.22 -6.62
C ASN A 140 -21.30 2.40 -5.55
N SER A 141 -21.28 2.89 -4.31
CA SER A 141 -20.47 2.29 -3.22
C SER A 141 -20.78 0.81 -3.06
N ALA A 142 -22.07 0.44 -2.96
CA ALA A 142 -22.48 -0.94 -2.77
C ALA A 142 -22.02 -1.89 -3.89
N THR A 143 -21.90 -1.41 -5.13
CA THR A 143 -21.38 -2.23 -6.22
C THR A 143 -19.86 -2.31 -6.21
N LEU A 144 -19.18 -1.20 -5.89
CA LEU A 144 -17.72 -1.19 -5.73
C LEU A 144 -17.27 -2.08 -4.56
N GLU A 145 -18.03 -2.15 -3.47
CA GLU A 145 -17.78 -3.11 -2.38
C GLU A 145 -17.87 -4.56 -2.86
N ARG A 146 -18.90 -4.88 -3.66
CA ARG A 146 -19.05 -6.22 -4.23
C ARG A 146 -17.92 -6.55 -5.20
N GLU A 147 -17.52 -5.60 -6.04
CA GLU A 147 -16.37 -5.74 -6.95
C GLU A 147 -15.08 -6.00 -6.17
N PHE A 148 -14.85 -5.26 -5.08
CA PHE A 148 -13.71 -5.49 -4.20
C PHE A 148 -13.77 -6.86 -3.53
N ALA A 149 -14.91 -7.27 -2.98
CA ALA A 149 -15.09 -8.59 -2.39
C ALA A 149 -14.83 -9.72 -3.43
N ASN A 150 -15.30 -9.52 -4.66
CA ASN A 150 -15.06 -10.44 -5.78
C ASN A 150 -13.58 -10.50 -6.16
N ALA A 151 -12.90 -9.36 -6.26
CA ALA A 151 -11.47 -9.28 -6.56
C ALA A 151 -10.64 -9.99 -5.49
N ARG A 152 -10.92 -9.72 -4.21
CA ARG A 152 -10.30 -10.40 -3.07
C ARG A 152 -10.51 -11.92 -3.11
N ALA A 153 -11.73 -12.36 -3.37
CA ALA A 153 -12.06 -13.78 -3.45
C ALA A 153 -11.39 -14.46 -4.66
N ALA A 154 -11.25 -13.74 -5.78
CA ALA A 154 -10.53 -14.22 -6.96
C ALA A 154 -9.03 -14.37 -6.66
N GLU A 155 -8.41 -13.37 -6.03
CA GLU A 155 -7.01 -13.43 -5.63
C GLU A 155 -6.74 -14.58 -4.63
N SER A 156 -7.61 -14.74 -3.63
CA SER A 156 -7.48 -15.79 -2.60
C SER A 156 -7.59 -17.20 -3.19
N ARG A 157 -8.39 -17.37 -4.26
CA ARG A 157 -8.54 -18.64 -4.98
C ARG A 157 -7.46 -18.85 -6.05
N GLY A 158 -6.88 -17.76 -6.55
CA GLY A 158 -5.86 -17.75 -7.59
C GLY A 158 -4.45 -17.62 -7.01
N GLN A 159 -3.86 -16.43 -7.18
CA GLN A 159 -2.47 -16.16 -6.85
C GLN A 159 -2.17 -16.42 -5.36
N TYR A 160 -2.99 -15.93 -4.44
CA TYR A 160 -2.76 -16.11 -3.00
C TYR A 160 -3.40 -17.38 -2.43
N SER A 161 -3.74 -18.36 -3.27
CA SER A 161 -4.16 -19.67 -2.79
C SER A 161 -3.01 -20.39 -2.09
N VAL A 162 -3.32 -21.22 -1.09
CA VAL A 162 -2.30 -22.02 -0.38
C VAL A 162 -1.41 -22.80 -1.35
N ARG A 163 -2.01 -23.39 -2.40
CA ARG A 163 -1.29 -24.16 -3.42
C ARG A 163 -0.33 -23.28 -4.23
N SER A 164 -0.79 -22.13 -4.72
CA SER A 164 0.03 -21.20 -5.50
C SER A 164 1.19 -20.66 -4.68
N ILE A 165 0.94 -20.30 -3.41
CA ILE A 165 1.98 -19.84 -2.49
C ILE A 165 2.99 -20.97 -2.22
N GLU A 166 2.54 -22.19 -1.91
CA GLU A 166 3.42 -23.35 -1.66
C GLU A 166 4.31 -23.66 -2.87
N GLN A 167 3.76 -23.60 -4.09
CA GLN A 167 4.52 -23.78 -5.33
C GLN A 167 5.57 -22.68 -5.52
N ARG A 168 5.19 -21.41 -5.31
CA ARG A 168 6.09 -20.26 -5.41
C ARG A 168 7.25 -20.37 -4.42
N LEU A 169 6.94 -20.67 -3.15
CA LEU A 169 7.95 -20.86 -2.09
C LEU A 169 8.89 -22.02 -2.43
N THR A 170 8.35 -23.17 -2.82
CA THR A 170 9.16 -24.34 -3.18
C THR A 170 10.09 -24.04 -4.36
N LYS A 171 9.57 -23.40 -5.41
CA LYS A 171 10.37 -22.98 -6.57
C LYS A 171 11.50 -22.05 -6.14
N ARG A 172 11.20 -21.03 -5.35
CA ARG A 172 12.20 -20.04 -4.94
C ARG A 172 13.24 -20.61 -3.99
N LEU A 173 12.83 -21.41 -3.01
CA LEU A 173 13.75 -22.08 -2.09
C LEU A 173 14.73 -22.99 -2.83
N ASN A 174 14.26 -23.73 -3.85
CA ASN A 174 15.13 -24.55 -4.69
C ASN A 174 16.06 -23.74 -5.60
N GLN A 175 15.67 -22.53 -6.02
CA GLN A 175 16.55 -21.61 -6.74
C GLN A 175 17.65 -21.03 -5.84
N LEU A 176 17.34 -20.77 -4.56
CA LEU A 176 18.33 -20.32 -3.59
C LEU A 176 19.33 -21.43 -3.26
N LEU A 177 18.84 -22.65 -3.04
CA LEU A 177 19.66 -23.83 -2.87
C LEU A 177 18.88 -25.09 -3.29
N PRO A 178 19.40 -25.89 -4.25
CA PRO A 178 18.75 -27.14 -4.62
C PRO A 178 18.54 -28.07 -3.41
N GLY A 179 17.31 -28.55 -3.22
CA GLY A 179 16.98 -29.44 -2.11
C GLY A 179 16.72 -28.74 -0.77
N MET A 180 16.65 -27.40 -0.74
CA MET A 180 16.38 -26.62 0.48
C MET A 180 15.17 -27.12 1.27
N GLY A 181 14.08 -27.52 0.61
CA GLY A 181 12.91 -28.05 1.30
C GLY A 181 13.20 -29.30 2.15
N ARG A 182 14.09 -30.20 1.69
CA ARG A 182 14.54 -31.37 2.47
C ARG A 182 15.47 -30.95 3.60
N LEU A 183 16.36 -29.98 3.35
CA LEU A 183 17.27 -29.45 4.37
C LEU A 183 16.49 -28.82 5.53
N LEU A 184 15.53 -27.94 5.24
CA LEU A 184 14.68 -27.29 6.26
C LEU A 184 13.95 -28.31 7.15
N LYS A 185 13.54 -29.45 6.57
CA LYS A 185 12.88 -30.53 7.32
C LYS A 185 13.83 -31.17 8.35
N ASN A 186 15.10 -31.31 8.01
CA ASN A 186 16.09 -32.04 8.82
C ASN A 186 16.83 -31.15 9.83
N THR A 187 16.82 -29.82 9.65
CA THR A 187 17.54 -28.86 10.51
C THR A 187 16.74 -28.36 11.71
N GLY A 188 15.50 -28.84 11.91
CA GLY A 188 14.63 -28.33 12.96
C GLY A 188 14.19 -26.88 12.76
N ALA A 189 14.16 -26.42 11.51
CA ALA A 189 13.73 -25.07 11.16
C ALA A 189 12.29 -24.78 11.60
N TYR A 190 12.00 -23.54 11.95
CA TYR A 190 10.69 -23.10 12.43
C TYR A 190 10.34 -21.69 11.91
N ILE A 191 9.07 -21.33 12.03
CA ILE A 191 8.55 -20.03 11.54
C ILE A 191 8.48 -19.04 12.70
N GLU A 192 8.98 -17.83 12.48
CA GLU A 192 8.79 -16.68 13.36
C GLU A 192 7.94 -15.63 12.64
N ILE A 193 6.88 -15.19 13.30
CA ILE A 193 5.91 -14.25 12.74
C ILE A 193 6.01 -12.93 13.52
N PRO A 194 6.40 -11.83 12.85
CA PRO A 194 6.36 -10.51 13.44
C PRO A 194 4.94 -10.13 13.85
N GLN A 195 4.84 -9.33 14.90
CA GLN A 195 3.56 -8.87 15.42
C GLN A 195 3.59 -7.35 15.59
N LEU A 196 2.44 -6.72 15.41
CA LEU A 196 2.16 -5.33 15.74
C LEU A 196 1.05 -5.31 16.78
N SER A 197 1.18 -4.42 17.76
CA SER A 197 0.05 -3.93 18.53
C SER A 197 -0.51 -2.76 17.74
N VAL A 198 -1.79 -2.84 17.40
CA VAL A 198 -2.45 -1.85 16.57
C VAL A 198 -3.60 -1.25 17.35
N THR A 199 -3.64 0.06 17.42
CA THR A 199 -4.71 0.82 18.05
C THR A 199 -5.28 1.78 17.03
N ARG A 200 -6.61 1.73 16.82
CA ARG A 200 -7.26 2.74 15.98
C ARG A 200 -7.17 4.08 16.68
N LEU A 201 -6.86 5.12 15.93
CA LEU A 201 -6.82 6.49 16.39
C LEU A 201 -8.01 7.25 15.82
N VAL A 202 -8.65 8.02 16.69
CA VAL A 202 -9.49 9.15 16.32
C VAL A 202 -8.57 10.32 16.03
N THR A 203 -8.71 10.89 14.85
CA THR A 203 -7.78 11.88 14.28
C THR A 203 -8.35 13.29 14.22
N SER A 204 -9.64 13.47 14.51
CA SER A 204 -10.30 14.78 14.47
C SER A 204 -11.37 14.92 15.54
N VAL A 205 -11.61 16.16 15.98
CA VAL A 205 -12.67 16.49 16.95
C VAL A 205 -14.05 16.03 16.49
N PRO A 206 -14.45 16.23 15.21
CA PRO A 206 -15.69 15.67 14.68
C PRO A 206 -15.79 14.15 14.84
N GLU A 207 -14.73 13.42 14.51
CA GLU A 207 -14.66 11.96 14.69
C GLU A 207 -14.81 11.57 16.17
N ALA A 208 -14.16 12.29 17.08
CA ALA A 208 -14.23 12.02 18.53
C ALA A 208 -15.65 12.17 19.09
N ARG A 209 -16.31 13.28 18.78
CA ARG A 209 -17.69 13.55 19.22
C ARG A 209 -18.66 12.50 18.69
N ARG A 210 -18.46 12.03 17.47
CA ARG A 210 -19.24 10.94 16.86
C ARG A 210 -19.06 9.60 17.56
N HIS A 211 -17.91 9.39 18.18
CA HIS A 211 -17.66 8.26 19.07
C HIS A 211 -18.14 8.49 20.52
N GLY A 212 -18.90 9.57 20.78
CA GLY A 212 -19.41 9.90 22.11
C GLY A 212 -18.34 10.45 23.06
N ILE A 213 -17.19 10.85 22.52
CA ILE A 213 -16.09 11.42 23.30
C ILE A 213 -16.28 12.93 23.33
N ASP A 214 -16.90 13.41 24.41
CA ASP A 214 -17.15 14.84 24.62
C ASP A 214 -16.24 15.35 25.75
N ILE A 215 -15.03 15.78 25.35
CA ILE A 215 -14.05 16.42 26.22
C ILE A 215 -13.64 17.77 25.63
N PRO A 216 -13.24 18.76 26.45
CA PRO A 216 -12.73 20.02 25.91
C PRO A 216 -11.39 19.78 25.20
N PHE A 217 -11.44 19.69 23.87
CA PHE A 217 -10.27 19.51 23.02
C PHE A 217 -9.46 20.81 22.98
N GLN A 218 -8.27 20.81 23.59
CA GLN A 218 -7.38 21.99 23.63
C GLN A 218 -6.36 22.03 22.48
N GLN A 219 -6.27 20.96 21.67
CA GLN A 219 -5.25 20.80 20.63
C GLN A 219 -5.88 20.58 19.26
N ALA A 220 -5.27 21.15 18.22
CA ALA A 220 -5.67 20.96 16.82
C ALA A 220 -5.33 19.56 16.28
N ASP A 221 -4.21 18.99 16.73
CA ASP A 221 -3.75 17.66 16.32
C ASP A 221 -4.28 16.58 17.28
N LEU A 222 -5.53 16.19 17.08
CA LEU A 222 -6.16 15.16 17.92
C LEU A 222 -5.67 13.77 17.51
N ARG A 223 -5.12 12.98 18.45
CA ARG A 223 -4.83 11.56 18.26
C ARG A 223 -5.26 10.79 19.51
N LEU A 224 -6.49 10.29 19.51
CA LEU A 224 -7.04 9.56 20.66
C LEU A 224 -7.18 8.07 20.33
N PRO A 225 -6.65 7.17 21.16
CA PRO A 225 -6.85 5.73 20.96
C PRO A 225 -8.32 5.36 21.15
N LEU A 226 -8.86 4.60 20.20
CA LEU A 226 -10.22 4.08 20.21
C LEU A 226 -10.18 2.57 20.47
N GLY A 227 -10.69 2.16 21.62
CA GLY A 227 -10.73 0.76 22.04
C GLY A 227 -9.37 0.23 22.53
N ALA A 228 -9.35 -1.07 22.84
CA ALA A 228 -8.14 -1.74 23.27
C ALA A 228 -7.22 -2.04 22.08
N PRO A 229 -5.88 -2.05 22.26
CA PRO A 229 -4.96 -2.46 21.22
C PRO A 229 -5.20 -3.92 20.78
N GLU A 230 -5.27 -4.14 19.48
CA GLU A 230 -5.36 -5.47 18.89
C GLU A 230 -3.98 -5.97 18.46
N ILE A 231 -3.72 -7.27 18.61
CA ILE A 231 -2.46 -7.87 18.14
C ILE A 231 -2.65 -8.36 16.71
N GLN A 232 -1.95 -7.71 15.78
CA GLN A 232 -1.91 -8.07 14.38
C GLN A 232 -0.64 -8.86 14.08
N ARG A 233 -0.81 -10.09 13.60
CA ARG A 233 0.29 -10.89 13.06
C ARG A 233 0.60 -10.43 11.64
N ALA A 234 1.86 -10.51 11.25
CA ALA A 234 2.29 -10.19 9.89
C ALA A 234 1.40 -10.91 8.86
N THR A 235 0.89 -10.14 7.92
CA THR A 235 -0.17 -10.55 6.99
C THR A 235 0.41 -11.03 5.67
N LEU A 236 1.53 -10.44 5.24
CA LEU A 236 2.15 -10.67 3.93
C LEU A 236 3.51 -11.34 4.02
N GLY A 237 4.11 -11.44 5.21
CA GLY A 237 5.41 -12.04 5.38
C GLY A 237 5.66 -12.70 6.73
N ALA A 238 6.76 -13.45 6.80
CA ALA A 238 7.25 -14.12 8.00
C ALA A 238 8.74 -14.43 7.86
N TYR A 239 9.33 -15.04 8.87
CA TYR A 239 10.70 -15.52 8.84
C TYR A 239 10.77 -17.03 9.00
N ILE A 240 11.72 -17.66 8.32
CA ILE A 240 12.14 -19.04 8.59
C ILE A 240 13.46 -18.97 9.32
N ARG A 241 13.50 -19.46 10.56
CA ARG A 241 14.71 -19.56 11.36
C ARG A 241 15.24 -20.98 11.30
N ILE A 242 16.52 -21.09 10.97
CA ILE A 242 17.22 -22.35 10.79
C ILE A 242 18.34 -22.42 11.83
N PRO A 243 18.20 -23.29 12.84
CA PRO A 243 19.27 -23.53 13.80
C PRO A 243 20.51 -24.10 13.09
N ALA A 244 21.68 -23.49 13.32
CA ALA A 244 22.98 -24.09 13.01
C ALA A 244 23.88 -24.02 14.25
N ARG A 245 24.96 -24.82 14.29
CA ARG A 245 25.78 -25.02 15.50
C ARG A 245 26.37 -23.73 16.07
N ASP A 246 26.87 -22.85 15.19
CA ASP A 246 27.64 -21.67 15.60
C ASP A 246 26.98 -20.35 15.19
N ARG A 247 25.85 -20.42 14.48
CA ARG A 247 25.09 -19.24 14.04
C ARG A 247 23.63 -19.60 13.75
N GLN A 248 22.79 -18.61 13.64
CA GLN A 248 21.42 -18.78 13.17
C GLN A 248 21.31 -18.25 11.76
N LEU A 249 20.75 -19.06 10.89
CA LEU A 249 20.45 -18.66 9.52
C LEU A 249 18.99 -18.24 9.45
N LEU A 250 18.74 -17.12 8.78
CA LEU A 250 17.41 -16.52 8.71
C LEU A 250 17.04 -16.27 7.25
N LEU A 251 15.83 -16.69 6.89
CA LEU A 251 15.21 -16.36 5.61
C LEU A 251 14.02 -15.44 5.88
N PHE A 252 13.98 -14.31 5.20
CA PHE A 252 12.79 -13.49 5.10
C PHE A 252 11.91 -14.02 3.98
N VAL A 253 10.61 -14.13 4.26
CA VAL A 253 9.62 -14.55 3.28
C VAL A 253 8.54 -13.46 3.20
N SER A 254 8.28 -12.93 2.01
CA SER A 254 7.22 -11.95 1.80
C SER A 254 6.56 -12.11 0.44
N LEU A 255 5.23 -12.13 0.43
CA LEU A 255 4.43 -12.14 -0.78
C LEU A 255 4.42 -10.80 -1.52
N ALA A 256 4.79 -9.72 -0.85
CA ALA A 256 4.84 -8.35 -1.37
C ALA A 256 6.13 -8.04 -2.15
N THR A 257 7.06 -9.01 -2.23
CA THR A 257 8.31 -8.86 -2.98
C THR A 257 8.34 -9.79 -4.20
N PRO A 258 9.01 -9.41 -5.30
CA PRO A 258 9.21 -10.31 -6.43
C PRO A 258 10.00 -11.56 -6.04
N ASP A 259 11.07 -11.38 -5.27
CA ASP A 259 11.99 -12.44 -4.88
C ASP A 259 11.38 -13.44 -3.91
N THR A 260 10.33 -13.07 -3.18
CA THR A 260 9.55 -13.91 -2.24
C THR A 260 10.31 -14.40 -1.02
N VAL A 261 11.57 -14.82 -1.20
CA VAL A 261 12.45 -15.39 -0.19
C VAL A 261 13.83 -14.78 -0.38
N GLU A 262 14.41 -14.26 0.70
CA GLU A 262 15.75 -13.71 0.74
C GLU A 262 16.50 -14.11 2.02
N TRP A 263 17.82 -14.14 1.95
CA TRP A 263 18.68 -14.34 3.11
C TRP A 263 18.77 -13.06 3.93
N VAL A 264 18.77 -13.19 5.26
CA VAL A 264 18.89 -12.06 6.17
C VAL A 264 20.19 -12.16 6.94
N ASP A 265 21.08 -11.20 6.68
CA ASP A 265 22.39 -11.11 7.34
C ASP A 265 22.38 -10.21 8.59
N LYS A 266 21.23 -9.59 8.89
CA LYS A 266 21.02 -8.65 10.00
C LYS A 266 20.17 -9.29 11.09
N ASP A 267 20.11 -8.67 12.26
CA ASP A 267 19.18 -9.12 13.27
C ASP A 267 17.72 -8.97 12.79
N ILE A 268 16.89 -9.93 13.20
CA ILE A 268 15.49 -10.03 12.76
C ILE A 268 14.65 -8.80 13.14
N LYS A 269 14.95 -8.12 14.25
CA LYS A 269 14.18 -6.95 14.70
C LYS A 269 14.47 -5.75 13.80
N THR A 270 15.74 -5.48 13.53
CA THR A 270 16.17 -4.41 12.62
C THR A 270 15.69 -4.69 11.19
N HIS A 271 15.72 -5.95 10.75
CA HIS A 271 15.16 -6.32 9.46
C HIS A 271 13.64 -6.09 9.42
N ALA A 272 12.90 -6.58 10.41
CA ALA A 272 11.46 -6.42 10.47
C ALA A 272 11.02 -4.95 10.51
N ALA A 273 11.72 -4.09 11.25
CA ALA A 273 11.44 -2.67 11.30
C ALA A 273 11.63 -1.97 9.94
N ARG A 274 12.65 -2.36 9.17
CA ARG A 274 12.88 -1.79 7.83
C ARG A 274 11.93 -2.33 6.77
N HIS A 275 11.45 -3.55 6.96
CA HIS A 275 10.61 -4.27 6.00
C HIS A 275 9.15 -4.38 6.46
N GLN A 276 8.67 -3.40 7.24
CA GLN A 276 7.34 -3.41 7.83
C GLN A 276 6.25 -3.49 6.76
N GLN A 277 6.35 -2.72 5.68
CA GLN A 277 5.40 -2.78 4.56
C GLN A 277 5.41 -4.15 3.87
N GLN A 278 6.55 -4.81 3.73
CA GLN A 278 6.62 -6.14 3.12
C GLN A 278 6.09 -7.24 4.05
N LEU A 279 6.05 -7.00 5.37
CA LEU A 279 5.52 -7.92 6.38
C LEU A 279 4.03 -7.76 6.60
N PHE A 280 3.55 -6.51 6.70
CA PHE A 280 2.21 -6.17 7.13
C PHE A 280 1.37 -5.52 6.02
N GLY A 281 2.00 -5.11 4.92
CA GLY A 281 1.44 -4.24 3.89
C GLY A 281 1.32 -2.78 4.36
N ASP A 282 0.51 -2.00 3.66
CA ASP A 282 0.29 -0.60 4.00
C ASP A 282 -0.61 -0.51 5.25
N ILE A 283 -0.11 0.19 6.26
CA ILE A 283 -0.83 0.43 7.51
C ILE A 283 -1.51 1.80 7.37
N PRO A 284 -2.84 1.90 7.56
CA PRO A 284 -3.53 3.18 7.40
C PRO A 284 -3.11 4.21 8.45
N GLU A 285 -3.16 5.48 8.07
CA GLU A 285 -2.72 6.61 8.93
C GLU A 285 -3.51 6.74 10.23
N ASN A 286 -4.76 6.28 10.25
CA ASN A 286 -5.64 6.27 11.42
C ASN A 286 -5.39 5.07 12.35
N PHE A 287 -4.35 4.29 12.14
CA PHE A 287 -3.90 3.29 13.11
C PHE A 287 -2.51 3.65 13.63
N ASP A 288 -2.36 3.58 14.95
CA ASP A 288 -1.05 3.51 15.56
C ASP A 288 -0.60 2.04 15.57
N ALA A 289 0.63 1.78 15.14
CA ALA A 289 1.16 0.43 15.00
C ALA A 289 2.52 0.32 15.68
N THR A 290 2.54 -0.34 16.82
CA THR A 290 3.75 -0.55 17.63
C THR A 290 4.28 -1.98 17.44
N PRO A 291 5.55 -2.17 17.05
CA PRO A 291 6.18 -3.50 16.98
C PRO A 291 6.13 -4.25 18.31
N LEU A 292 5.65 -5.48 18.26
CA LEU A 292 5.67 -6.42 19.38
C LEU A 292 6.82 -7.43 19.22
N PRO A 293 7.22 -8.10 20.32
CA PRO A 293 8.16 -9.22 20.24
C PRO A 293 7.69 -10.28 19.24
N LEU A 294 8.64 -10.84 18.48
CA LEU A 294 8.37 -11.91 17.54
C LEU A 294 7.79 -13.13 18.26
N HIS A 295 6.76 -13.72 17.68
CA HIS A 295 6.17 -14.95 18.18
C HIS A 295 6.68 -16.13 17.35
N ALA A 296 7.34 -17.08 18.02
CA ALA A 296 7.73 -18.35 17.43
C ALA A 296 6.49 -19.24 17.35
N GLU A 297 5.90 -19.33 16.18
CA GLU A 297 4.50 -19.78 16.10
C GLU A 297 4.39 -21.28 15.75
N LEU A 298 5.28 -21.81 14.90
CA LEU A 298 4.96 -23.05 14.19
C LEU A 298 6.19 -23.93 13.91
N ARG A 299 6.29 -25.06 14.62
CA ARG A 299 7.10 -26.23 14.22
C ARG A 299 6.16 -27.33 13.74
N ARG A 300 5.99 -27.46 12.43
CA ARG A 300 5.11 -28.49 11.82
C ARG A 300 5.87 -29.32 10.78
N PRO A 301 5.43 -30.56 10.48
CA PRO A 301 6.17 -31.50 9.63
C PRO A 301 6.41 -31.02 8.20
N ASN A 302 5.54 -30.12 7.69
CA ASN A 302 5.70 -29.47 6.40
C ASN A 302 5.71 -27.94 6.59
N LEU A 303 6.92 -27.42 6.85
CA LEU A 303 7.17 -26.00 7.08
C LEU A 303 6.65 -25.11 5.94
N ILE A 304 6.88 -25.51 4.69
CA ILE A 304 6.50 -24.72 3.50
C ILE A 304 4.98 -24.60 3.41
N ARG A 305 4.26 -25.72 3.53
CA ARG A 305 2.79 -25.69 3.50
C ARG A 305 2.21 -24.94 4.69
N THR A 306 2.82 -25.06 5.87
CA THR A 306 2.40 -24.30 7.05
C THR A 306 2.59 -22.80 6.85
N LEU A 307 3.72 -22.38 6.28
CA LEU A 307 3.96 -20.99 5.93
C LEU A 307 2.98 -20.51 4.86
N ALA A 308 2.72 -21.31 3.83
CA ALA A 308 1.76 -20.99 2.78
C ALA A 308 0.34 -20.79 3.32
N LYS A 309 -0.10 -21.62 4.27
CA LYS A 309 -1.39 -21.43 4.98
C LYS A 309 -1.40 -20.14 5.78
N HIS A 310 -0.35 -19.89 6.56
CA HIS A 310 -0.25 -18.67 7.36
C HIS A 310 -0.34 -17.41 6.49
N LEU A 311 0.39 -17.38 5.37
CA LEU A 311 0.38 -16.27 4.41
C LEU A 311 -0.96 -16.14 3.66
N HIS A 312 -1.62 -17.25 3.34
CA HIS A 312 -2.98 -17.24 2.77
C HIS A 312 -3.99 -16.63 3.76
N ASP A 313 -3.96 -17.09 5.01
CA ASP A 313 -4.85 -16.56 6.04
C ASP A 313 -4.48 -15.10 6.36
N GLY A 314 -3.20 -14.75 6.27
CA GLY A 314 -2.67 -13.39 6.40
C GLY A 314 -3.18 -12.46 5.30
N HIS A 315 -3.16 -12.89 4.03
CA HIS A 315 -3.79 -12.19 2.90
C HIS A 315 -5.29 -11.96 3.15
N ARG A 316 -5.99 -12.98 3.68
CA ARG A 316 -7.40 -12.82 4.04
C ARG A 316 -7.59 -11.80 5.16
N ARG A 317 -6.74 -11.76 6.19
CA ARG A 317 -6.80 -10.77 7.29
C ARG A 317 -6.35 -9.37 6.88
N TYR A 318 -5.41 -9.26 5.95
CA TYR A 318 -4.85 -7.98 5.46
C TYR A 318 -5.94 -7.00 5.05
N HIS A 319 -7.03 -7.51 4.47
CA HIS A 319 -8.20 -6.73 4.12
C HIS A 319 -8.79 -5.93 5.29
N ASP A 320 -9.00 -6.58 6.44
CA ASP A 320 -9.63 -5.98 7.63
C ASP A 320 -8.66 -5.08 8.40
N PHE A 321 -7.40 -5.00 7.98
CA PHE A 321 -6.37 -4.25 8.67
C PHE A 321 -5.84 -3.09 7.82
N ALA A 322 -5.41 -3.37 6.59
CA ALA A 322 -4.84 -2.36 5.70
C ALA A 322 -5.87 -1.43 5.08
N TYR A 323 -7.13 -1.83 5.08
CA TYR A 323 -8.24 -1.03 4.59
C TYR A 323 -9.52 -1.26 5.39
N GLY A 324 -9.40 -2.01 6.50
CA GLY A 324 -10.52 -2.56 7.21
C GLY A 324 -11.38 -1.47 7.77
N ALA A 325 -12.57 -1.42 7.19
CA ALA A 325 -13.60 -0.46 7.43
C ALA A 325 -13.21 0.99 7.10
N THR A 326 -14.00 1.59 6.20
CA THR A 326 -14.12 3.06 6.19
C THR A 326 -14.33 3.55 7.60
N ARG A 327 -13.89 4.78 7.89
CA ARG A 327 -14.13 5.41 9.19
C ARG A 327 -15.59 5.25 9.62
N GLU A 328 -16.49 5.23 8.64
CA GLU A 328 -17.95 5.16 8.73
C GLU A 328 -18.54 3.74 8.76
N SER A 329 -17.88 2.74 8.19
CA SER A 329 -18.42 1.37 8.08
C SER A 329 -18.37 0.58 9.39
N LEU A 330 -17.63 1.07 10.39
CA LEU A 330 -17.70 0.59 11.77
C LEU A 330 -18.73 1.31 12.63
N ALA A 331 -19.43 2.32 12.08
CA ALA A 331 -20.54 3.00 12.72
C ALA A 331 -21.74 3.13 11.74
N PRO A 332 -22.48 2.02 11.49
CA PRO A 332 -23.48 1.94 10.42
C PRO A 332 -24.62 2.96 10.54
N ILE A 333 -24.88 3.48 11.74
CA ILE A 333 -26.05 4.30 12.05
C ILE A 333 -25.69 5.79 12.15
N SER A 334 -24.46 6.13 12.55
CA SER A 334 -24.09 7.53 12.79
C SER A 334 -23.82 8.32 11.50
N HIS A 335 -23.64 7.67 10.34
CA HIS A 335 -23.12 8.32 9.14
C HIS A 335 -23.94 8.12 7.87
N ALA A 336 -25.00 7.31 7.88
CA ALA A 336 -25.76 6.97 6.68
C ALA A 336 -26.41 8.19 6.00
N ASP A 337 -26.79 9.21 6.77
CA ASP A 337 -27.48 10.40 6.29
C ASP A 337 -26.57 11.64 6.17
N ILE A 338 -25.28 11.50 6.44
CA ILE A 338 -24.33 12.61 6.48
C ILE A 338 -23.96 13.04 5.07
N ARG A 339 -23.96 14.35 4.87
CA ARG A 339 -23.70 14.98 3.57
C ARG A 339 -22.70 16.10 3.74
N GLN A 340 -21.56 15.97 3.06
CA GLN A 340 -20.64 17.09 2.89
C GLN A 340 -21.34 18.16 2.05
N PRO A 341 -21.34 19.43 2.49
CA PRO A 341 -21.85 20.51 1.68
C PRO A 341 -21.08 20.59 0.37
N LEU A 342 -21.80 20.68 -0.74
CA LEU A 342 -21.21 20.96 -2.04
C LEU A 342 -20.89 22.44 -2.14
N CYS A 343 -19.83 22.78 -2.86
CA CYS A 343 -19.62 24.16 -3.28
C CYS A 343 -20.87 24.64 -4.04
N SER A 344 -21.37 25.84 -3.73
CA SER A 344 -22.43 26.43 -4.53
C SER A 344 -21.98 26.48 -5.99
N PRO A 345 -22.82 26.05 -6.95
CA PRO A 345 -22.53 26.35 -8.34
C PRO A 345 -22.44 27.86 -8.43
N GLU A 346 -21.29 28.36 -8.90
CA GLU A 346 -21.13 29.77 -9.23
C GLU A 346 -22.35 30.15 -10.09
N PRO A 347 -23.14 31.18 -9.73
CA PRO A 347 -24.25 31.57 -10.56
C PRO A 347 -23.66 31.90 -11.92
N ALA A 348 -23.98 31.09 -12.92
CA ALA A 348 -23.70 31.42 -14.30
C ALA A 348 -24.20 32.83 -14.48
N LEU A 349 -23.29 33.78 -14.74
CA LEU A 349 -23.62 35.18 -14.99
C LEU A 349 -24.75 35.17 -16.01
N ALA A 350 -25.96 35.40 -15.51
CA ALA A 350 -27.14 35.55 -16.32
C ALA A 350 -26.88 36.83 -17.10
N THR A 351 -26.36 36.67 -18.30
CA THR A 351 -26.25 37.74 -19.27
C THR A 351 -27.67 38.24 -19.42
N SER A 352 -27.94 39.37 -18.79
CA SER A 352 -29.24 40.02 -18.82
C SER A 352 -29.42 40.51 -20.24
N LEU A 353 -30.04 39.69 -21.08
CA LEU A 353 -30.55 40.11 -22.36
C LEU A 353 -31.78 40.96 -22.06
N THR A 354 -31.56 42.27 -22.00
CA THR A 354 -32.59 43.27 -22.16
C THR A 354 -33.38 42.98 -23.45
N PRO A 355 -34.72 42.94 -23.42
CA PRO A 355 -35.51 42.80 -24.63
C PRO A 355 -35.46 44.15 -25.36
N THR A 356 -34.83 44.18 -26.54
CA THR A 356 -34.90 45.32 -27.46
C THR A 356 -35.99 45.03 -28.48
N GLU A 357 -36.80 46.06 -28.74
CA GLU A 357 -37.98 46.08 -29.60
C GLU A 357 -37.79 45.43 -30.98
N ALA A 358 -38.89 44.86 -31.46
CA ALA A 358 -39.08 44.45 -32.83
C ALA A 358 -39.16 45.68 -33.76
N ALA A 359 -38.38 45.69 -34.83
CA ALA A 359 -38.80 46.18 -36.14
C ALA A 359 -37.86 45.67 -37.25
N GLU A 360 -38.52 45.21 -38.31
CA GLU A 360 -38.08 44.51 -39.51
C GLU A 360 -37.02 45.20 -40.41
N THR A 361 -36.11 44.34 -40.92
CA THR A 361 -35.77 44.09 -42.34
C THR A 361 -35.59 45.27 -43.32
N THR A 362 -34.36 45.46 -43.83
CA THR A 362 -33.90 45.25 -45.24
C THR A 362 -32.65 46.10 -45.56
N GLU A 363 -31.56 45.46 -46.01
CA GLU A 363 -30.86 45.71 -47.29
C GLU A 363 -29.46 45.06 -47.32
N ALA A 364 -29.12 44.54 -48.49
CA ALA A 364 -27.90 43.82 -48.84
C ALA A 364 -26.76 44.76 -49.23
N ILE A 365 -25.51 44.35 -48.98
CA ILE A 365 -24.29 44.63 -49.78
C ILE A 365 -23.18 43.63 -49.38
N GLU A 366 -22.50 43.07 -50.37
CA GLU A 366 -21.40 42.08 -50.30
C GLU A 366 -20.00 42.77 -50.10
N PRO A 367 -18.86 42.05 -49.99
CA PRO A 367 -17.84 42.14 -48.92
C PRO A 367 -16.58 42.97 -49.29
N PRO A 368 -15.54 43.12 -48.43
CA PRO A 368 -14.33 42.27 -48.54
C PRO A 368 -13.55 42.12 -47.18
N PRO A 369 -12.23 41.74 -47.07
CA PRO A 369 -11.82 40.48 -46.45
C PRO A 369 -10.83 40.59 -45.25
N GLN A 370 -10.46 39.43 -44.68
CA GLN A 370 -9.31 39.16 -43.78
C GLN A 370 -9.51 39.57 -42.29
N GLN A 371 -9.06 38.85 -41.25
CA GLN A 371 -7.82 38.09 -41.11
C GLN A 371 -7.86 37.19 -39.84
N LEU A 372 -7.16 36.05 -39.90
CA LEU A 372 -6.91 35.10 -38.81
C LEU A 372 -6.34 35.76 -37.53
N ARG A 373 -6.90 35.43 -36.35
CA ARG A 373 -6.11 35.31 -35.11
C ARG A 373 -6.50 34.11 -34.27
N ARG A 374 -5.75 33.05 -34.53
CA ARG A 374 -5.50 31.88 -33.68
C ARG A 374 -4.97 32.38 -32.32
N ARG A 375 -5.74 32.24 -31.23
CA ARG A 375 -5.22 32.47 -29.87
C ARG A 375 -4.56 31.19 -29.37
N THR A 376 -3.24 31.25 -29.30
CA THR A 376 -2.30 30.25 -28.79
C THR A 376 -2.52 29.98 -27.31
N SER A 377 -2.47 28.70 -26.94
CA SER A 377 -2.34 28.22 -25.57
C SER A 377 -1.13 28.86 -24.90
N ARG A 378 -1.33 29.42 -23.70
CA ARG A 378 -0.24 29.91 -22.85
C ARG A 378 0.18 28.74 -21.96
N SER A 379 1.28 28.08 -22.33
CA SER A 379 1.99 27.14 -21.48
C SER A 379 2.75 27.94 -20.41
N ASN A 380 2.37 27.79 -19.14
CA ASN A 380 3.18 28.26 -18.02
C ASN A 380 4.38 27.32 -17.83
N SER A 381 5.49 27.60 -18.54
CA SER A 381 6.78 27.03 -18.16
C SER A 381 7.31 27.84 -16.98
N VAL A 382 7.28 27.24 -15.79
CA VAL A 382 7.95 27.75 -14.58
C VAL A 382 9.42 28.02 -14.93
N SER A 383 9.87 29.25 -14.67
CA SER A 383 11.23 29.67 -15.02
C SER A 383 12.24 28.97 -14.10
N LEU A 384 13.39 28.56 -14.63
CA LEU A 384 14.48 27.94 -13.87
C LEU A 384 14.94 28.82 -12.69
N ASP A 385 14.79 30.14 -12.80
CA ASP A 385 15.09 31.09 -11.73
C ASP A 385 14.12 30.99 -10.53
N GLU A 386 12.86 30.62 -10.77
CA GLU A 386 11.87 30.40 -9.70
C GLU A 386 12.18 29.10 -8.96
N MET A 387 12.61 28.06 -9.68
CA MET A 387 13.10 26.82 -9.07
C MET A 387 14.36 27.05 -8.24
N ALA A 388 15.32 27.83 -8.74
CA ALA A 388 16.54 28.14 -8.01
C ALA A 388 16.26 28.89 -6.69
N LYS A 389 15.31 29.84 -6.71
CA LYS A 389 14.86 30.55 -5.50
C LYS A 389 14.16 29.62 -4.51
N ALA A 390 13.32 28.71 -4.98
CA ALA A 390 12.64 27.74 -4.13
C ALA A 390 13.62 26.78 -3.43
N VAL A 391 14.65 26.32 -4.15
CA VAL A 391 15.70 25.46 -3.58
C VAL A 391 16.53 26.21 -2.53
N ALA A 392 16.92 27.46 -2.80
CA ALA A 392 17.65 28.27 -1.84
C ALA A 392 16.86 28.51 -0.54
N GLU A 393 15.55 28.70 -0.64
CA GLU A 393 14.67 28.88 0.53
C GLU A 393 14.54 27.58 1.34
N LEU A 394 14.45 26.43 0.68
CA LEU A 394 14.47 25.10 1.32
C LEU A 394 15.76 24.83 2.09
N GLU A 395 16.92 25.15 1.50
CA GLU A 395 18.22 25.00 2.18
C GLU A 395 18.37 25.95 3.38
N ARG A 396 17.77 27.15 3.30
CA ARG A 396 17.71 28.09 4.42
C ARG A 396 16.89 27.53 5.57
N LEU A 397 15.74 26.91 5.27
CA LEU A 397 14.87 26.29 6.26
C LEU A 397 15.51 25.04 6.90
N ASP A 398 16.18 24.19 6.13
CA ASP A 398 16.90 23.02 6.67
C ASP A 398 18.03 23.42 7.62
N ARG A 399 18.80 24.46 7.27
CA ARG A 399 19.82 25.04 8.17
C ARG A 399 19.21 25.55 9.46
N LYS A 400 18.06 26.23 9.38
CA LYS A 400 17.33 26.72 10.56
C LYS A 400 16.82 25.56 11.42
N TYR A 401 16.35 24.47 10.81
CA TYR A 401 15.85 23.30 11.51
C TYR A 401 16.97 22.52 12.22
N ARG A 402 18.16 22.43 11.61
CA ARG A 402 19.35 21.83 12.24
C ARG A 402 19.89 22.65 13.41
N GLN A 403 19.71 23.96 13.40
CA GLN A 403 20.11 24.84 14.51
C GLN A 403 19.18 24.73 15.74
N LEU A 404 17.93 24.28 15.57
CA LEU A 404 16.96 24.10 16.66
C LEU A 404 17.15 22.76 17.41
N GLY A 405 18.41 22.40 17.72
CA GLY A 405 18.89 21.25 18.50
C GLY A 405 17.85 20.30 19.10
N ARG A 406 17.91 19.01 18.71
CA ARG A 406 17.11 17.91 19.28
C ARG A 406 17.15 17.92 20.82
N PRO A 407 16.00 17.90 21.52
CA PRO A 407 15.99 17.62 22.95
C PRO A 407 16.51 16.20 23.19
N ARG A 408 17.60 16.09 23.97
CA ARG A 408 18.07 14.81 24.50
C ARG A 408 17.15 14.42 25.65
N PHE A 409 16.17 13.55 25.41
CA PHE A 409 15.49 12.86 26.49
C PHE A 409 16.38 11.72 26.99
N GLY A 410 16.85 11.85 28.23
CA GLY A 410 17.67 10.87 28.91
C GLY A 410 18.16 11.37 30.27
N LYS A 411 17.32 11.21 31.29
CA LYS A 411 17.67 10.71 32.63
C LYS A 411 16.39 10.27 33.35
#